data_AF-A0AAN7UEX9-F1
#
_entry.id   AF-A0AAN7UEX9-F1
#
_cell.length_a   1.000
_cell.length_b   1.000
_cell.length_c   1.000
_cell.angle_alpha   90.00
_cell.angle_beta   90.00
_cell.angle_gamma   90.00
#
_symmetry.space_group_name_H-M   'P 1'
#
loop_
_entity.id
_entity.type
_entity.pdbx_description
1 polymer ?
#
loop_
_entity_poly.entity_id
_entity_poly.type
_entity_poly.pdbx_seq_one_letter_code
_entity_poly.pdbx_strand_id
1 'polypeptide(L)'
;MYYEVYRNKNSSDGDFTVISDIYKRVMSEDKYLCANANKNIQAGVFVNGEMHPKMEQGPLFFQKLVRDLVTDHHKQEKKAGKKIWPAQQKLPGDAKVSEQDMDFCLSIDCASLKREGLDW
;
A
#
# COMPACT_ATOMS: atom_id res chain seq x y z
N MET A 1 -10.07 -7.52 -9.53
CA MET A 1 -10.67 -7.26 -8.21
C MET A 1 -11.30 -8.57 -7.81
N TYR A 2 -10.84 -9.10 -6.69
CA TYR A 2 -11.26 -10.38 -6.16
C TYR A 2 -12.09 -10.08 -4.92
N TYR A 3 -13.25 -10.73 -4.80
CA TYR A 3 -14.12 -10.55 -3.64
C TYR A 3 -14.60 -11.91 -3.18
N GLU A 4 -14.69 -12.04 -1.87
CA GLU A 4 -15.35 -13.15 -1.22
C GLU A 4 -16.56 -12.56 -0.49
N VAL A 5 -17.76 -13.04 -0.81
CA VAL A 5 -18.99 -12.61 -0.16
C VAL A 5 -19.44 -13.72 0.76
N TYR A 6 -19.40 -13.46 2.06
CA TYR A 6 -19.79 -14.43 3.08
C TYR A 6 -21.24 -14.19 3.53
N ARG A 7 -21.93 -15.28 3.87
CA ARG A 7 -23.28 -15.25 4.44
C ARG A 7 -23.39 -16.15 5.65
N ASN A 8 -24.44 -15.93 6.44
CA ASN A 8 -24.80 -16.87 7.50
C ASN A 8 -25.14 -18.25 6.88
N LYS A 9 -24.72 -19.33 7.55
CA LYS A 9 -24.91 -20.71 7.06
C LYS A 9 -26.39 -21.10 6.88
N ASN A 10 -27.29 -20.43 7.58
CA ASN A 10 -28.72 -20.72 7.58
C ASN A 10 -29.52 -19.79 6.64
N SER A 11 -28.86 -18.85 5.96
CA SER A 11 -29.54 -17.96 4.99
C SER A 11 -29.86 -18.70 3.70
N SER A 12 -31.02 -18.38 3.11
CA SER A 12 -31.43 -18.94 1.82
C SER A 12 -30.53 -18.45 0.68
N ASP A 13 -30.49 -19.22 -0.41
CA ASP A 13 -29.79 -18.81 -1.63
C ASP A 13 -30.41 -17.56 -2.28
N GLY A 14 -31.74 -17.44 -2.22
CA GLY A 14 -32.46 -16.30 -2.76
C GLY A 14 -32.06 -14.99 -2.07
N ASP A 15 -32.16 -14.94 -0.74
CA ASP A 15 -31.82 -13.75 0.04
C ASP A 15 -30.36 -13.35 -0.13
N PHE A 16 -29.47 -14.33 -0.16
CA PHE A 16 -28.06 -14.09 -0.40
C PHE A 16 -27.80 -13.52 -1.79
N THR A 17 -28.39 -14.11 -2.83
CA THR A 17 -28.14 -13.71 -4.22
C THR A 17 -28.55 -12.26 -4.43
N VAL A 18 -29.74 -11.87 -3.93
CA VAL A 18 -30.25 -10.50 -3.99
C VAL A 18 -29.25 -9.51 -3.43
N ILE A 19 -28.73 -9.75 -2.22
CA ILE A 19 -27.77 -8.84 -1.59
C ILE A 19 -26.42 -8.90 -2.32
N SER A 20 -25.92 -10.10 -2.62
CA SER A 20 -24.59 -10.27 -3.20
C SER A 20 -24.47 -9.61 -4.58
N ASP A 21 -25.53 -9.63 -5.38
CA ASP A 21 -25.49 -9.08 -6.74
C ASP A 21 -25.52 -7.56 -6.72
N ILE A 22 -26.25 -6.96 -5.77
CA ILE A 22 -26.19 -5.51 -5.54
C ILE A 22 -24.77 -5.11 -5.15
N TYR A 23 -24.15 -5.79 -4.17
CA TYR A 23 -22.78 -5.50 -3.75
C TYR A 23 -21.79 -5.66 -4.91
N LYS A 24 -21.84 -6.77 -5.66
CA LYS A 24 -20.95 -6.98 -6.81
C LYS A 24 -21.08 -5.85 -7.84
N ARG A 25 -22.30 -5.38 -8.11
CA ARG A 25 -22.54 -4.26 -9.03
C ARG A 25 -21.90 -2.98 -8.50
N VAL A 26 -22.21 -2.57 -7.28
CA VAL A 26 -21.65 -1.35 -6.66
C VAL A 26 -20.12 -1.39 -6.66
N MET A 27 -19.53 -2.51 -6.25
CA MET A 27 -18.07 -2.64 -6.23
C MET A 27 -17.43 -2.58 -7.63
N SER A 28 -18.16 -3.02 -8.68
CA SER A 28 -17.68 -2.91 -10.06
C SER A 28 -17.75 -1.48 -10.60
N GLU A 29 -18.77 -0.71 -10.19
CA GLU A 29 -18.90 0.72 -10.48
C GLU A 29 -17.77 1.51 -9.78
N ASP A 30 -17.56 1.27 -8.48
CA ASP A 30 -16.49 1.92 -7.70
C ASP A 30 -15.10 1.63 -8.26
N LYS A 31 -14.86 0.41 -8.76
CA LYS A 31 -13.60 0.07 -9.42
C LYS A 31 -13.33 0.99 -10.60
N TYR A 32 -14.34 1.30 -11.41
CA TYR A 32 -14.18 2.17 -12.57
C TYR A 32 -13.86 3.60 -12.14
N LEU A 33 -14.52 4.11 -11.08
CA LEU A 33 -14.25 5.41 -10.50
C LEU A 33 -12.80 5.51 -10.00
N CYS A 34 -12.35 4.55 -9.20
CA CYS A 34 -10.98 4.51 -8.68
C CYS A 34 -9.93 4.40 -9.80
N ALA A 35 -10.16 3.55 -10.80
CA ALA A 35 -9.22 3.38 -11.90
C ALA A 35 -9.03 4.66 -12.72
N ASN A 36 -10.11 5.41 -12.98
CA ASN A 36 -10.01 6.66 -13.72
C ASN A 36 -9.48 7.82 -12.86
N ALA A 37 -9.82 7.88 -11.56
CA ALA A 37 -9.20 8.80 -10.64
C ALA A 37 -7.67 8.61 -10.60
N ASN A 38 -7.21 7.35 -10.55
CA ASN A 38 -5.78 7.02 -10.63
C ASN A 38 -5.14 7.47 -11.95
N LYS A 39 -5.80 7.32 -13.10
CA LYS A 39 -5.29 7.85 -14.37
C LYS A 39 -5.10 9.36 -14.32
N ASN A 40 -6.05 10.09 -13.73
CA ASN A 40 -5.95 11.55 -13.60
C ASN A 40 -4.81 11.97 -12.67
N ILE A 41 -4.60 11.24 -11.57
CA ILE A 41 -3.45 11.47 -10.67
C ILE A 41 -2.13 11.21 -11.42
N GLN A 42 -2.06 10.11 -12.19
CA GLN A 42 -0.87 9.77 -12.98
C GLN A 42 -0.55 10.79 -14.08
N ALA A 43 -1.55 11.55 -14.56
CA ALA A 43 -1.32 12.64 -15.51
C ALA A 43 -0.51 13.80 -14.89
N GLY A 44 -0.36 13.86 -13.56
CA GLY A 44 0.53 14.79 -12.86
C GLY A 44 0.02 16.23 -12.76
N VAL A 45 -1.19 16.54 -13.26
CA VAL A 45 -1.81 17.87 -13.14
C VAL A 45 -2.39 18.08 -11.74
N PHE A 46 -2.90 17.03 -11.12
CA PHE A 46 -3.42 17.08 -9.75
C PHE A 46 -2.29 16.84 -8.73
N VAL A 47 -2.09 17.79 -7.82
CA VAL A 47 -1.05 17.70 -6.77
C VAL A 47 -1.69 17.37 -5.42
N ASN A 48 -2.64 18.18 -4.98
CA ASN A 48 -3.42 17.99 -3.75
C ASN A 48 -4.76 18.73 -3.85
N GLY A 49 -5.74 18.28 -3.08
CA GLY A 49 -7.05 18.93 -2.96
C GLY A 49 -7.54 18.85 -1.52
N GLU A 50 -8.30 19.86 -1.11
CA GLU A 50 -8.96 19.83 0.20
C GLU A 50 -10.13 18.85 0.18
N MET A 51 -10.18 17.97 1.19
CA MET A 51 -11.29 17.04 1.36
C MET A 51 -12.36 17.64 2.26
N HIS A 52 -13.61 17.28 1.99
CA HIS A 52 -14.75 17.83 2.69
C HIS A 52 -14.75 17.39 4.17
N PRO A 53 -14.72 18.34 5.13
CA PRO A 53 -14.41 18.04 6.53
C PRO A 53 -15.46 17.19 7.27
N LYS A 54 -16.69 17.08 6.72
CA LYS A 54 -17.77 16.27 7.31
C LYS A 54 -18.08 14.99 6.54
N MET A 55 -17.88 14.99 5.22
CA MET A 55 -18.32 13.89 4.35
C MET A 55 -17.18 12.93 4.02
N GLU A 56 -15.94 13.39 4.18
CA GLU A 56 -14.73 12.62 3.85
C GLU A 56 -13.85 12.38 5.09
N GLN A 57 -14.48 12.30 6.27
CA GLN A 57 -13.78 12.00 7.53
C GLN A 57 -13.08 10.64 7.50
N GLY A 58 -13.72 9.63 6.88
CA GLY A 58 -13.12 8.30 6.69
C GLY A 58 -11.85 8.35 5.85
N PRO A 59 -11.89 8.89 4.62
CA PRO A 59 -10.70 9.14 3.81
C PRO A 59 -9.61 9.95 4.52
N LEU A 60 -9.96 11.03 5.22
CA LEU A 60 -9.01 11.85 5.99
C LEU A 60 -8.30 11.02 7.07
N PHE A 61 -9.06 10.23 7.84
CA PHE A 61 -8.50 9.36 8.86
C PHE A 61 -7.56 8.31 8.25
N PHE A 62 -7.96 7.68 7.15
CA PHE A 62 -7.15 6.67 6.48
C PHE A 62 -5.84 7.26 5.92
N GLN A 63 -5.91 8.42 5.27
CA GLN A 63 -4.71 9.12 4.76
C GLN A 63 -3.73 9.44 5.89
N LYS A 64 -4.24 9.94 7.03
CA LYS A 64 -3.42 10.20 8.22
C LYS A 64 -2.77 8.91 8.73
N LEU A 65 -3.54 7.83 8.88
CA LEU A 65 -3.03 6.54 9.35
C LEU A 65 -1.89 6.01 8.47
N VAL A 66 -2.06 6.04 7.15
CA VAL A 66 -1.03 5.60 6.20
C VAL A 66 0.23 6.44 6.33
N ARG A 67 0.10 7.77 6.39
CA ARG A 67 1.23 8.69 6.59
C ARG A 67 1.99 8.38 7.88
N ASP A 68 1.27 8.25 8.98
CA ASP A 68 1.85 7.98 10.30
C ASP A 68 2.62 6.65 10.27
N LEU A 69 2.01 5.58 9.74
CA LEU A 69 2.65 4.26 9.63
C LEU A 69 3.94 4.28 8.77
N VAL A 70 3.89 4.90 7.59
CA VAL A 70 5.04 4.95 6.68
C VAL A 70 6.19 5.77 7.30
N THR A 71 5.86 6.92 7.89
CA THR A 71 6.88 7.78 8.51
C THR A 71 7.47 7.16 9.77
N ASP A 72 6.67 6.46 10.58
CA ASP A 72 7.18 5.76 11.76
C ASP A 72 8.02 4.54 11.41
N HIS A 73 7.65 3.78 10.38
CA HIS A 73 8.51 2.71 9.85
C HIS A 73 9.84 3.28 9.37
N HIS A 74 9.82 4.38 8.62
CA HIS A 74 11.05 5.04 8.17
C HIS A 74 11.96 5.49 9.32
N LYS A 75 11.38 6.05 10.40
CA LYS A 75 12.15 6.41 11.61
C LYS A 75 12.81 5.17 12.25
N GLN A 76 12.13 4.03 12.27
CA GLN A 76 12.70 2.78 12.78
C GLN A 76 13.88 2.30 11.92
N GLU A 77 13.77 2.37 10.60
CA GLU A 77 14.87 2.02 9.68
C GLU A 77 16.08 2.95 9.87
N LYS A 78 15.84 4.26 10.01
CA LYS A 78 16.90 5.24 10.30
C LYS A 78 17.59 4.95 11.62
N LYS A 79 16.83 4.62 12.68
CA LYS A 79 17.37 4.25 13.98
C LYS A 79 18.17 2.94 13.92
N ALA A 80 17.74 1.98 13.10
CA ALA A 80 18.43 0.71 12.91
C ALA A 80 19.66 0.82 11.98
N GLY A 81 19.81 1.93 11.26
CA GLY A 81 20.87 2.12 10.26
C GLY A 81 20.72 1.23 9.02
N LYS A 82 19.58 0.56 8.86
CA LYS A 82 19.31 -0.37 7.76
C LYS A 82 17.82 -0.45 7.47
N LYS A 83 17.46 -0.85 6.25
CA LYS A 83 16.07 -1.12 5.88
C LYS A 83 15.53 -2.30 6.70
N ILE A 84 14.26 -2.26 7.07
CA ILE A 84 13.57 -3.32 7.84
C ILE A 84 12.62 -4.04 6.89
N TRP A 85 12.94 -5.29 6.55
CA TRP A 85 12.20 -6.09 5.57
C TRP A 85 11.53 -7.27 6.28
N PRO A 86 10.23 -7.19 6.64
CA PRO A 86 9.59 -8.21 7.45
C PRO A 86 9.60 -9.62 6.82
N ALA A 87 9.58 -9.69 5.49
CA ALA A 87 9.60 -10.94 4.74
C ALA A 87 11.02 -11.45 4.41
N GLN A 88 12.07 -10.71 4.78
CA GLN A 88 13.43 -11.13 4.50
C GLN A 88 13.80 -12.35 5.36
N GLN A 89 14.39 -13.36 4.71
CA GLN A 89 14.88 -14.54 5.39
C GLN A 89 15.96 -14.14 6.42
N LYS A 90 15.80 -14.62 7.65
CA LYS A 90 16.87 -14.52 8.66
C LYS A 90 17.93 -15.57 8.33
N LEU A 91 19.09 -15.11 7.88
CA LEU A 91 20.22 -15.98 7.62
C LEU A 91 20.80 -16.51 8.95
N PRO A 92 21.16 -17.81 9.02
CA PRO A 92 21.96 -18.33 10.12
C PRO A 92 23.34 -17.65 10.14
N GLY A 93 23.97 -17.54 11.32
CA GLY A 93 25.21 -16.77 11.51
C GLY A 93 26.44 -17.29 10.75
N ASP A 94 26.38 -18.49 10.18
CA ASP A 94 27.42 -19.12 9.36
C ASP A 94 27.21 -18.96 7.84
N ALA A 95 26.10 -18.35 7.41
CA ALA A 95 25.74 -18.16 6.00
C ALA A 95 26.50 -16.98 5.34
N LYS A 96 27.84 -17.01 5.40
CA LYS A 96 28.73 -15.94 4.93
C LYS A 96 28.61 -15.64 3.44
N VAL A 97 28.28 -16.63 2.60
CA VAL A 97 28.12 -16.43 1.14
C VAL A 97 26.91 -15.53 0.87
N SER A 98 25.77 -15.83 1.51
CA SER A 98 24.56 -15.01 1.37
C SER A 98 24.72 -13.61 1.97
N GLU A 99 25.52 -13.45 3.03
CA GLU A 99 25.89 -12.14 3.56
C GLU A 99 26.68 -11.32 2.53
N GLN A 100 27.68 -11.91 1.88
CA GLN A 100 28.45 -11.27 0.81
C GLN A 100 27.58 -10.87 -0.39
N ASP A 101 26.67 -11.74 -0.82
CA ASP A 101 25.73 -11.44 -1.91
C ASP A 101 24.81 -10.27 -1.56
N MET A 102 24.33 -10.21 -0.32
CA MET A 102 23.50 -9.10 0.16
C MET A 102 24.28 -7.78 0.22
N ASP A 103 25.51 -7.80 0.75
CA ASP A 103 26.37 -6.61 0.79
C ASP A 103 26.69 -6.09 -0.61
N PHE A 104 26.98 -7.01 -1.55
CA PHE A 104 27.15 -6.67 -2.95
C PHE A 104 25.90 -6.03 -3.54
N CYS A 105 24.71 -6.62 -3.33
CA CYS A 105 23.45 -6.06 -3.81
C CYS A 105 23.15 -4.68 -3.22
N LEU A 106 23.42 -4.48 -1.93
CA LEU A 106 23.29 -3.18 -1.26
C LEU A 106 24.25 -2.13 -1.83
N SER A 107 25.46 -2.54 -2.24
CA SER A 107 26.44 -1.62 -2.83
C SER A 107 26.02 -1.11 -4.22
N ILE A 108 25.25 -1.90 -4.97
CA ILE A 108 24.83 -1.59 -6.35
C ILE A 108 23.42 -0.94 -6.41
N ASP A 109 22.67 -0.93 -5.31
CA ASP A 109 21.32 -0.34 -5.27
C ASP A 109 21.35 1.11 -5.79
N CYS A 110 20.47 1.47 -6.74
CA CYS A 110 20.49 2.73 -7.49
C CYS A 110 20.42 4.01 -6.63
N ALA A 111 20.17 3.89 -5.32
CA ALA A 111 20.22 4.97 -4.34
C ALA A 111 21.63 5.24 -3.78
N SER A 112 22.58 4.29 -3.89
CA SER A 112 23.99 4.47 -3.51
C SER A 112 24.80 5.22 -4.58
N LEU A 113 24.32 5.18 -5.83
CA LEU A 113 24.77 6.07 -6.89
C LEU A 113 24.33 7.49 -6.52
N LYS A 114 25.28 8.34 -6.11
CA LYS A 114 25.05 9.76 -5.86
C LYS A 114 24.33 10.37 -7.07
N ARG A 115 23.01 10.57 -6.96
CA ARG A 115 22.31 11.51 -7.82
C ARG A 115 22.69 12.89 -7.30
N GLU A 116 23.65 13.53 -7.97
CA GLU A 116 23.85 14.96 -7.81
C GLU A 116 22.52 15.65 -8.17
N GLY A 117 21.85 16.20 -7.16
CA GLY A 117 20.62 16.97 -7.30
C GLY A 117 19.33 16.17 -7.06
N LEU A 118 18.78 16.33 -5.86
CA LEU A 118 17.42 16.84 -5.62
C LEU A 118 17.27 17.01 -4.10
N ASP A 119 17.70 18.19 -3.65
CA ASP A 119 17.35 18.73 -2.33
C ASP A 119 15.85 19.03 -2.33
N TRP A 120 15.15 18.56 -1.29
CA TRP A 120 13.82 19.05 -0.92
C TRP A 120 13.97 19.84 0.37
#